data_AF-A0A946W094-F1
#
_entry.id   AF-A0A946W094-F1
#
_cell.length_a   1.000
_cell.length_b   1.000
_cell.length_c   1.000
_cell.angle_alpha   90.00
_cell.angle_beta   90.00
_cell.angle_gamma   90.00
#
_symmetry.space_group_name_H-M   'P 1'
#
loop_
_entity.id
_entity.type
_entity.pdbx_description
1 polymer ?
#
loop_
_entity_poly.entity_id
_entity_poly.type
_entity_poly.pdbx_seq_one_letter_code
_entity_poly.pdbx_strand_id
1 'polypeptide(L)'
;DDLFGIGAFTPLAGASEFIHAEGITGNMFNNYNAGGELLFRGHKVFLDGRNLDYGYEYITRALDAGKSAAAWDLLSSEYNFTHAVVYYSLDPNAYIDILQQHPDWGLQYLDDWAAVYVKGEEDTFTELTPNMLLGTRMPEEITLRGLQTLEDEVQGIIDACPSCTKALEYKAEIQRAFR
;
A
#
# COMPACT_ATOMS: atom_id res chain seq x y z
N ASP A 1 -14.30 -0.24 -16.14
CA ASP A 1 -14.68 -1.56 -15.59
C ASP A 1 -14.76 -2.62 -16.68
N ASP A 2 -13.62 -3.00 -17.26
CA ASP A 2 -13.53 -4.14 -18.18
C ASP A 2 -12.24 -4.91 -17.87
N LEU A 3 -12.25 -5.65 -16.77
CA LEU A 3 -11.18 -6.62 -16.46
C LEU A 3 -11.43 -7.90 -17.27
N PHE A 4 -11.02 -7.90 -18.55
CA PHE A 4 -10.89 -9.12 -19.34
C PHE A 4 -9.45 -9.64 -19.26
N GLY A 5 -9.25 -10.84 -18.72
CA GLY A 5 -7.95 -11.52 -18.70
C GLY A 5 -7.99 -12.92 -18.09
N ILE A 6 -7.08 -13.79 -18.53
CA ILE A 6 -6.72 -15.03 -17.83
C ILE A 6 -5.58 -14.65 -16.87
N GLY A 7 -5.89 -14.52 -15.59
CA GLY A 7 -4.95 -14.13 -14.53
C GLY A 7 -5.66 -14.03 -13.18
N ALA A 8 -4.93 -14.14 -12.08
CA ALA A 8 -5.49 -13.92 -10.75
C ALA A 8 -5.47 -12.42 -10.43
N PHE A 9 -6.60 -11.86 -9.99
CA PHE A 9 -6.62 -10.51 -9.43
C PHE A 9 -6.04 -10.56 -8.02
N THR A 10 -4.79 -10.09 -7.89
CA THR A 10 -3.98 -10.21 -6.67
C THR A 10 -3.39 -8.87 -6.22
N PRO A 11 -4.25 -7.93 -5.80
CA PRO A 11 -3.84 -6.58 -5.42
C PRO A 11 -2.81 -6.52 -4.28
N LEU A 12 -2.79 -7.50 -3.35
CA LEU A 12 -1.88 -7.48 -2.21
C LEU A 12 -0.58 -8.27 -2.46
N ALA A 13 -0.31 -8.66 -3.72
CA ALA A 13 0.88 -9.42 -4.09
C ALA A 13 2.17 -8.65 -3.80
N GLY A 14 2.27 -7.42 -4.32
CA GLY A 14 3.48 -6.61 -4.20
C GLY A 14 3.82 -6.30 -2.75
N ALA A 15 2.83 -5.84 -1.97
CA ALA A 15 2.99 -5.60 -0.54
C ALA A 15 3.44 -6.86 0.23
N SER A 16 2.89 -8.03 -0.09
CA SER A 16 3.30 -9.29 0.55
C SER A 16 4.72 -9.70 0.19
N GLU A 17 5.13 -9.52 -1.06
CA GLU A 17 6.49 -9.84 -1.51
C GLU A 17 7.51 -8.91 -0.85
N PHE A 18 7.18 -7.61 -0.78
CA PHE A 18 7.96 -6.61 -0.06
C PHE A 18 8.16 -6.97 1.42
N ILE A 19 7.08 -7.29 2.15
CA ILE A 19 7.15 -7.67 3.57
C ILE A 19 8.09 -8.86 3.80
N HIS A 20 8.02 -9.87 2.92
CA HIS A 20 8.91 -11.02 3.01
C HIS A 20 10.36 -10.68 2.65
N ALA A 21 10.60 -9.87 1.62
CA ALA A 21 11.93 -9.49 1.17
C ALA A 21 12.68 -8.67 2.23
N GLU A 22 12.00 -7.71 2.86
CA GLU A 22 12.56 -6.84 3.90
C GLU A 22 12.59 -7.50 5.29
N GLY A 23 12.05 -8.71 5.43
CA GLY A 23 12.02 -9.42 6.71
C GLY A 23 11.19 -8.70 7.79
N ILE A 24 10.14 -7.98 7.38
CA ILE A 24 9.23 -7.29 8.31
C ILE A 24 8.44 -8.34 9.08
N THR A 25 8.48 -8.27 10.41
CA THR A 25 7.88 -9.26 11.31
C THR A 25 7.07 -8.61 12.44
N GLY A 26 6.32 -9.42 13.19
CA GLY A 26 5.48 -8.97 14.31
C GLY A 26 3.99 -8.99 13.96
N ASN A 27 3.18 -8.31 14.78
CA ASN A 27 1.74 -8.28 14.55
C ASN A 27 1.42 -7.26 13.46
N MET A 28 0.83 -7.75 12.37
CA MET A 28 0.35 -6.93 11.26
C MET A 28 -1.05 -6.39 11.57
N PHE A 29 -1.26 -5.10 11.37
CA PHE A 29 -2.61 -4.59 11.10
C PHE A 29 -2.92 -4.74 9.62
N ASN A 30 -4.15 -5.10 9.28
CA ASN A 30 -4.65 -4.97 7.92
C ASN A 30 -6.10 -4.47 7.94
N ASN A 31 -6.49 -3.67 6.95
CA ASN A 31 -7.89 -3.29 6.82
C ASN A 31 -8.74 -4.50 6.36
N TYR A 32 -10.05 -4.44 6.62
CA TYR A 32 -10.97 -5.56 6.44
C TYR A 32 -10.86 -6.26 5.08
N ASN A 33 -10.74 -5.48 4.00
CA ASN A 33 -10.67 -6.02 2.63
C ASN A 33 -9.34 -6.75 2.35
N ALA A 34 -8.23 -6.35 2.98
CA ALA A 34 -6.91 -6.91 2.73
C ALA A 34 -6.73 -8.32 3.31
N GLY A 35 -7.44 -8.63 4.40
CA GLY A 35 -7.15 -9.82 5.19
C GLY A 35 -7.35 -11.13 4.46
N GLY A 36 -8.38 -11.23 3.63
CA GLY A 36 -8.66 -12.47 2.89
C GLY A 36 -7.47 -12.88 2.02
N GLU A 37 -6.92 -11.95 1.23
CA GLU A 37 -5.79 -12.25 0.35
C GLU A 37 -4.50 -12.47 1.15
N LEU A 38 -4.20 -11.61 2.13
CA LEU A 38 -2.99 -11.72 2.95
C LEU A 38 -2.92 -13.06 3.70
N LEU A 39 -4.07 -13.59 4.15
CA LEU A 39 -4.15 -14.90 4.78
C LEU A 39 -3.70 -16.02 3.82
N PHE A 40 -4.14 -15.99 2.56
CA PHE A 40 -3.70 -16.97 1.54
C PHE A 40 -2.23 -16.83 1.16
N ARG A 41 -1.61 -15.70 1.47
CA ARG A 41 -0.18 -15.43 1.25
C ARG A 41 0.70 -15.83 2.43
N GLY A 42 0.11 -16.37 3.49
CA GLY A 42 0.85 -16.88 4.65
C GLY A 42 1.00 -15.86 5.79
N HIS A 43 0.34 -14.71 5.71
CA HIS A 43 0.37 -13.73 6.79
C HIS A 43 -0.63 -14.07 7.89
N LYS A 44 -0.26 -13.76 9.13
CA LYS A 44 -1.20 -13.74 10.26
C LYS A 44 -1.97 -12.42 10.23
N VAL A 45 -3.22 -12.47 9.80
CA VAL A 45 -4.06 -11.28 9.60
C VAL A 45 -4.78 -10.85 10.88
N PHE A 46 -5.04 -9.56 11.00
CA PHE A 46 -5.80 -8.96 12.10
C PHE A 46 -7.31 -9.17 11.91
N LEU A 47 -7.80 -8.97 10.69
CA LEU A 47 -9.22 -9.02 10.35
C LEU A 47 -9.39 -9.48 8.90
N ASP A 48 -10.40 -10.28 8.61
CA ASP A 48 -10.83 -10.63 7.25
C ASP A 48 -12.36 -10.78 7.16
N GLY A 49 -12.86 -11.30 6.03
CA GLY A 49 -14.28 -11.43 5.72
C GLY A 49 -15.12 -12.35 6.62
N ARG A 50 -14.52 -13.03 7.62
CA ARG A 50 -15.22 -13.95 8.54
C ARG A 50 -15.98 -13.23 9.66
N ASN A 51 -16.94 -12.39 9.27
CA ASN A 51 -17.66 -11.49 10.19
C ASN A 51 -18.26 -12.17 11.44
N LEU A 52 -18.81 -13.38 11.27
CA LEU A 52 -19.45 -14.12 12.35
C LEU A 52 -18.44 -14.57 13.43
N ASP A 53 -17.19 -14.82 13.05
CA ASP A 53 -16.16 -15.32 13.96
C ASP A 53 -15.57 -14.18 14.82
N TYR A 54 -15.46 -12.97 14.26
CA TYR A 54 -14.90 -11.80 14.95
C TYR A 54 -15.92 -11.07 15.83
N GLY A 55 -17.19 -11.06 15.43
CA GLY A 55 -18.25 -10.33 16.10
C GLY A 55 -18.22 -8.82 15.81
N TYR A 56 -19.38 -8.19 16.05
CA TYR A 56 -19.62 -6.79 15.69
C TYR A 56 -18.64 -5.81 16.36
N GLU A 57 -18.37 -5.99 17.65
CA GLU A 57 -17.54 -5.07 18.43
C GLU A 57 -16.10 -5.01 17.89
N TYR A 58 -15.51 -6.17 17.59
CA TYR A 58 -14.14 -6.26 17.06
C TYR A 58 -14.01 -5.53 15.71
N ILE A 59 -14.97 -5.78 14.80
CA ILE A 59 -14.99 -5.16 13.47
C ILE A 59 -15.19 -3.64 13.59
N THR A 60 -16.12 -3.18 14.43
CA THR A 60 -16.35 -1.75 14.64
C THR A 60 -15.10 -1.06 15.18
N ARG A 61 -14.40 -1.68 16.13
CA ARG A 61 -13.12 -1.14 16.65
C ARG A 61 -12.06 -1.01 15.56
N ALA A 62 -11.94 -2.00 14.68
CA ALA A 62 -11.04 -1.94 13.55
C ALA A 62 -11.41 -0.77 12.60
N LEU A 63 -12.69 -0.61 12.27
CA LEU A 63 -13.19 0.48 11.42
C LEU A 63 -13.01 1.86 12.04
N ASP A 64 -13.20 1.99 13.35
CA ASP A 64 -13.06 3.26 14.07
C ASP A 64 -11.59 3.69 14.19
N ALA A 65 -10.64 2.75 14.18
CA ALA A 65 -9.22 3.06 14.11
C ALA A 65 -8.83 3.81 12.82
N GLY A 66 -9.58 3.64 11.73
CA GLY A 66 -9.42 4.45 10.52
C GLY A 66 -10.00 5.86 10.64
N LYS A 67 -10.82 6.17 11.64
CA LYS A 67 -11.52 7.46 11.75
C LYS A 67 -10.89 8.42 12.77
N SER A 68 -10.01 7.92 13.64
CA SER A 68 -9.47 8.69 14.75
C SER A 68 -8.08 8.20 15.11
N ALA A 69 -7.11 9.12 15.20
CA ALA A 69 -5.76 8.83 15.67
C ALA A 69 -5.77 8.22 17.08
N ALA A 70 -6.61 8.74 17.99
CA ALA A 70 -6.73 8.17 19.33
C ALA A 70 -7.26 6.72 19.33
N ALA A 71 -8.19 6.39 18.42
CA ALA A 71 -8.67 5.02 18.28
C ALA A 71 -7.60 4.11 17.66
N TRP A 72 -6.84 4.61 16.68
CA TRP A 72 -5.68 3.94 16.13
C TRP A 72 -4.63 3.63 17.20
N ASP A 73 -4.25 4.61 18.01
CA ASP A 73 -3.22 4.45 19.04
C ASP A 73 -3.60 3.39 20.08
N LEU A 74 -4.86 3.44 20.53
CA LEU A 74 -5.41 2.45 21.45
C LEU A 74 -5.36 1.05 20.86
N LEU A 75 -5.83 0.88 19.62
CA LEU A 75 -5.86 -0.42 18.95
C LEU A 75 -4.43 -0.93 18.67
N SER A 76 -3.58 -0.06 18.15
CA SER A 76 -2.18 -0.32 17.83
C SER A 76 -1.37 -0.75 19.04
N SER A 77 -1.58 -0.09 20.19
CA SER A 77 -0.95 -0.46 21.44
C SER A 77 -1.51 -1.76 22.02
N GLU A 78 -2.83 -1.99 21.95
CA GLU A 78 -3.45 -3.21 22.50
C GLU A 78 -2.96 -4.47 21.78
N TYR A 79 -2.89 -4.40 20.45
CA TYR A 79 -2.47 -5.53 19.61
C TYR A 79 -0.97 -5.53 19.29
N ASN A 80 -0.22 -4.52 19.76
CA ASN A 80 1.22 -4.36 19.52
C ASN A 80 1.59 -4.44 18.03
N PHE A 81 0.92 -3.64 17.19
CA PHE A 81 1.20 -3.65 15.76
C PHE A 81 2.61 -3.14 15.45
N THR A 82 3.30 -3.83 14.54
CA THR A 82 4.63 -3.46 14.04
C THR A 82 4.60 -2.92 12.62
N HIS A 83 3.63 -3.35 11.82
CA HIS A 83 3.42 -2.89 10.46
C HIS A 83 1.92 -2.93 10.12
N ALA A 84 1.51 -2.12 9.14
CA ALA A 84 0.13 -1.97 8.70
C ALA A 84 0.06 -2.11 7.18
N VAL A 85 -0.82 -2.98 6.70
CA VAL A 85 -1.08 -3.17 5.26
C VAL A 85 -2.50 -2.74 4.96
N VAL A 86 -2.63 -1.68 4.18
CA VAL A 86 -3.94 -1.12 3.82
C VAL A 86 -4.12 -1.21 2.32
N TYR A 87 -5.32 -1.59 1.88
CA TYR A 87 -5.68 -1.34 0.49
C TYR A 87 -5.54 0.14 0.17
N TYR A 88 -4.83 0.46 -0.90
CA TYR A 88 -4.69 1.80 -1.44
C TYR A 88 -5.75 2.05 -2.52
N SER A 89 -6.27 3.26 -2.54
CA SER A 89 -7.13 3.79 -3.60
C SER A 89 -6.97 5.30 -3.66
N LEU A 90 -7.27 5.91 -4.81
CA LEU A 90 -7.31 7.37 -4.95
C LEU A 90 -8.50 8.02 -4.24
N ASP A 91 -9.54 7.23 -3.95
CA ASP A 91 -10.63 7.65 -3.08
C ASP A 91 -10.12 7.75 -1.63
N PRO A 92 -10.67 8.70 -0.83
CA PRO A 92 -10.26 8.88 0.56
C PRO A 92 -10.28 7.57 1.36
N ASN A 93 -9.11 7.17 1.84
CA ASN A 93 -8.95 5.98 2.67
C ASN A 93 -8.61 6.42 4.09
N ALA A 94 -9.54 6.18 4.99
CA ALA A 94 -9.48 6.69 6.35
C ALA A 94 -8.19 6.27 7.10
N TYR A 95 -7.64 5.08 6.81
CA TYR A 95 -6.41 4.62 7.45
C TYR A 95 -5.14 5.30 6.93
N ILE A 96 -5.10 5.66 5.64
CA ILE A 96 -3.94 6.32 5.03
C ILE A 96 -3.72 7.68 5.68
N ASP A 97 -4.78 8.49 5.81
CA ASP A 97 -4.69 9.81 6.40
C ASP A 97 -4.17 9.75 7.84
N ILE A 98 -4.63 8.77 8.62
CA ILE A 98 -4.18 8.54 10.00
C ILE A 98 -2.71 8.13 10.03
N LEU A 99 -2.32 7.13 9.23
CA LEU A 99 -0.97 6.56 9.24
C LEU A 99 0.07 7.56 8.71
N GLN A 100 -0.23 8.28 7.63
CA GLN A 100 0.66 9.27 7.03
C GLN A 100 0.94 10.47 7.96
N GLN A 101 -0.02 10.82 8.82
CA GLN A 101 0.16 11.91 9.78
C GLN A 101 0.73 11.43 11.12
N HIS A 102 0.86 10.12 11.32
CA HIS A 102 1.27 9.57 12.60
C HIS A 102 2.81 9.56 12.73
N PRO A 103 3.40 10.17 13.77
CA PRO A 103 4.85 10.34 13.88
C PRO A 103 5.64 9.03 13.98
N ASP A 104 5.05 7.98 14.55
CA ASP A 104 5.72 6.68 14.70
C ASP A 104 5.52 5.72 13.50
N TRP A 105 4.88 6.12 12.40
CA TRP A 105 4.60 5.21 11.27
C TRP A 105 5.17 5.78 9.98
N GLY A 106 6.14 5.08 9.39
CA GLY A 106 6.73 5.46 8.11
C GLY A 106 6.19 4.59 6.97
N LEU A 107 5.79 5.21 5.87
CA LEU A 107 5.39 4.53 4.64
C LEU A 107 6.61 3.89 3.95
N GLN A 108 6.62 2.57 3.83
CA GLN A 108 7.73 1.80 3.26
C GLN A 108 7.47 1.27 1.84
N TYR A 109 6.19 1.08 1.51
CA TYR A 109 5.75 0.49 0.26
C TYR A 109 4.45 1.13 -0.21
N LEU A 110 4.36 1.43 -1.51
CA LEU A 110 3.14 1.91 -2.13
C LEU A 110 2.99 1.36 -3.55
N ASP A 111 1.92 0.63 -3.82
CA ASP A 111 1.51 0.34 -5.19
C ASP A 111 0.10 0.87 -5.46
N ASP A 112 -0.45 0.47 -6.60
CA ASP A 112 -1.79 0.86 -7.04
C ASP A 112 -2.91 0.36 -6.14
N TRP A 113 -2.60 -0.59 -5.27
CA TRP A 113 -3.56 -1.40 -4.56
C TRP A 113 -3.28 -1.51 -3.06
N ALA A 114 -2.07 -1.24 -2.61
CA ALA A 114 -1.63 -1.46 -1.25
C ALA A 114 -0.58 -0.45 -0.80
N ALA A 115 -0.67 -0.06 0.47
CA ALA A 115 0.36 0.66 1.18
C ALA A 115 0.82 -0.14 2.40
N VAL A 116 2.14 -0.18 2.66
CA VAL A 116 2.73 -0.78 3.86
C VAL A 116 3.40 0.31 4.69
N TYR A 117 2.95 0.46 5.93
CA TYR A 117 3.57 1.33 6.92
C TYR A 117 4.28 0.48 7.96
N VAL A 118 5.45 0.91 8.41
CA VAL A 118 6.24 0.23 9.45
C VAL A 118 6.44 1.18 10.62
N LYS A 119 6.24 0.65 11.83
CA LYS A 119 6.33 1.43 13.06
C LYS A 119 7.79 1.69 13.43
N GLY A 120 8.14 2.94 13.69
CA GLY A 120 9.48 3.39 14.07
C GLY A 120 10.41 3.68 12.89
N GLU A 121 9.93 3.55 11.66
CA GLU A 121 10.66 3.90 10.45
C GLU A 121 10.24 5.28 9.92
N GLU A 122 11.12 5.94 9.16
CA GLU A 122 10.81 7.16 8.42
C GLU A 122 10.24 6.82 7.03
N ASP A 123 9.47 7.72 6.43
CA ASP A 123 8.90 7.54 5.09
C ASP A 123 10.00 7.23 4.05
N THR A 124 9.98 6.02 3.49
CA THR A 124 10.96 5.53 2.51
C THR A 124 10.23 4.70 1.46
N PHE A 125 10.12 5.18 0.22
CA PHE A 125 9.26 4.54 -0.79
C PHE A 125 10.05 3.59 -1.68
N THR A 126 9.74 2.29 -1.65
CA THR A 126 10.47 1.25 -2.42
C THR A 126 9.82 0.92 -3.76
N GLU A 127 8.51 1.12 -3.91
CA GLU A 127 7.80 0.90 -5.18
C GLU A 127 6.79 2.04 -5.36
N LEU A 128 6.57 2.44 -6.62
CA LEU A 128 5.47 3.29 -7.08
C LEU A 128 4.89 2.57 -8.29
N THR A 129 3.62 2.17 -8.20
CA THR A 129 2.96 1.45 -9.31
C THR A 129 2.00 2.40 -10.05
N PRO A 130 1.68 2.16 -11.34
CA PRO A 130 1.28 3.20 -12.30
C PRO A 130 -0.21 3.39 -12.57
N ASN A 131 -1.19 2.84 -11.87
CA ASN A 131 -2.61 3.06 -12.21
C ASN A 131 -2.99 4.55 -12.19
N MET A 132 -2.28 5.40 -11.43
CA MET A 132 -2.37 6.86 -11.57
C MET A 132 -1.94 7.37 -12.95
N LEU A 133 -0.95 6.73 -13.60
CA LEU A 133 -0.51 7.02 -14.97
C LEU A 133 -1.32 6.28 -16.05
N LEU A 134 -1.88 5.11 -15.75
CA LEU A 134 -2.56 4.25 -16.73
C LEU A 134 -4.06 4.58 -16.87
N GLY A 135 -4.72 5.03 -15.78
CA GLY A 135 -6.17 5.23 -15.74
C GLY A 135 -6.64 6.68 -15.72
N THR A 136 -5.79 7.60 -15.27
CA THR A 136 -6.13 9.03 -15.14
C THR A 136 -5.33 9.81 -16.17
N ARG A 137 -5.98 10.76 -16.85
CA ARG A 137 -5.26 11.88 -17.47
C ARG A 137 -4.23 12.35 -16.43
N MET A 138 -2.95 12.30 -16.76
CA MET A 138 -1.95 12.95 -15.93
C MET A 138 -2.46 14.37 -15.63
N PRO A 139 -2.25 14.88 -14.41
CA PRO A 139 -2.65 16.25 -14.08
C PRO A 139 -2.19 17.15 -15.24
N GLU A 140 -3.07 18.01 -15.76
CA GLU A 140 -2.74 18.91 -16.89
C GLU A 140 -1.49 19.77 -16.61
N GLU A 141 -0.99 19.75 -15.37
CA GLU A 141 0.10 20.55 -14.84
C GLU A 141 1.27 19.70 -14.27
N ILE A 142 1.61 18.53 -14.83
CA ILE A 142 2.98 18.04 -14.62
C ILE A 142 3.93 19.01 -15.34
N THR A 143 4.59 19.86 -14.56
CA THR A 143 5.66 20.71 -15.07
C THR A 143 6.80 19.84 -15.61
N LEU A 144 7.57 20.34 -16.59
CA LEU A 144 8.76 19.63 -17.09
C LEU A 144 9.73 19.21 -15.98
N ARG A 145 9.79 20.00 -14.89
CA ARG A 145 10.57 19.66 -13.69
C ARG A 145 9.98 18.47 -12.95
N GLY A 146 8.65 18.42 -12.77
CA GLY A 146 7.98 17.28 -12.14
C GLY A 146 8.13 15.99 -12.95
N LEU A 147 8.13 16.10 -14.28
CA LEU A 147 8.42 14.97 -15.16
C LEU A 147 9.85 14.45 -14.97
N GLN A 148 10.84 15.34 -14.95
CA GLN A 148 12.24 14.95 -14.74
C GLN A 148 12.47 14.31 -13.38
N THR A 149 11.88 14.87 -12.32
CA THR A 149 11.94 14.26 -10.98
C THR A 149 11.35 12.85 -10.99
N LEU A 150 10.22 12.65 -11.66
CA LEU A 150 9.62 11.34 -11.79
C LEU A 150 10.53 10.37 -12.57
N GLU A 151 11.10 10.79 -13.71
CA GLU A 151 12.02 9.95 -14.48
C GLU A 151 13.27 9.56 -13.67
N ASP A 152 13.82 10.50 -12.89
CA ASP A 152 14.99 10.28 -12.03
C ASP A 152 14.69 9.29 -10.90
N GLU A 153 13.53 9.42 -10.24
CA GLU A 153 13.09 8.49 -9.18
C GLU A 153 12.91 7.07 -9.72
N VAL A 154 12.28 6.94 -10.88
CA VAL A 154 12.06 5.64 -11.53
C VAL A 154 13.37 5.00 -11.96
N GLN A 155 14.29 5.80 -12.46
CA GLN A 155 15.63 5.31 -12.79
C GLN A 155 16.37 4.85 -11.53
N GLY A 156 16.24 5.57 -10.41
CA GLY A 156 16.79 5.17 -9.12
C GLY A 156 16.26 3.81 -8.65
N ILE A 157 14.95 3.55 -8.81
CA ILE A 157 14.34 2.26 -8.47
C ILE A 157 14.86 1.14 -9.38
N ILE A 158 15.00 1.39 -10.70
CA ILE A 158 15.56 0.42 -11.65
C ILE A 158 17.01 0.09 -11.28
N ASP A 159 17.81 1.09 -10.90
CA ASP A 159 19.21 0.91 -10.55
C ASP A 159 19.37 0.15 -9.24
N ALA A 160 18.49 0.41 -8.26
CA ALA A 160 18.45 -0.30 -6.98
C ALA A 160 17.93 -1.75 -7.11
N CYS A 161 17.02 -2.00 -8.06
CA CYS A 161 16.45 -3.32 -8.31
C CYS A 161 16.29 -3.60 -9.81
N PRO A 162 17.35 -4.07 -10.50
CA PRO A 162 17.29 -4.35 -11.94
C PRO A 162 16.31 -5.47 -12.34
N SER A 163 15.93 -6.33 -11.39
CA SER A 163 14.94 -7.40 -11.58
C SER A 163 13.50 -6.97 -11.34
N CYS A 164 13.26 -5.76 -10.79
CA CYS A 164 11.93 -5.24 -10.52
C CYS A 164 11.26 -4.86 -11.84
N THR A 165 10.42 -5.77 -12.35
CA THR A 165 9.84 -5.66 -13.72
C THR A 165 8.92 -4.44 -13.85
N LYS A 166 8.24 -4.06 -12.76
CA LYS A 166 7.30 -2.93 -12.78
C LYS A 166 7.96 -1.57 -13.02
N ALA A 167 9.16 -1.33 -12.49
CA ALA A 167 9.85 -0.05 -12.68
C ALA A 167 10.27 0.15 -14.16
N LEU A 168 10.65 -0.95 -14.84
CA LEU A 168 10.94 -0.95 -16.27
C LEU A 168 9.68 -0.70 -17.11
N GLU A 169 8.56 -1.31 -16.75
CA GLU A 169 7.26 -1.07 -17.37
C GLU A 169 6.83 0.39 -17.20
N TYR A 170 7.06 0.95 -16.00
CA TYR A 170 6.71 2.33 -15.68
C TYR A 170 7.51 3.35 -16.49
N LYS A 171 8.83 3.14 -16.62
CA LYS A 171 9.68 3.96 -17.50
C LYS A 171 9.18 3.94 -18.94
N ALA A 172 8.73 2.79 -19.44
CA ALA A 172 8.20 2.68 -20.79
C ALA A 172 6.88 3.45 -20.97
N GLU A 173 5.99 3.43 -19.98
CA GLU A 173 4.72 4.16 -20.02
C GLU A 173 4.91 5.68 -19.89
N ILE A 174 5.82 6.17 -19.02
CA ILE A 174 6.21 7.59 -18.98
C ILE A 174 6.69 8.05 -20.36
N GLN A 175 7.62 7.31 -20.97
CA GLN A 175 8.14 7.63 -22.31
C GLN A 175 7.09 7.57 -23.43
N ARG A 176 5.98 6.85 -23.22
CA ARG A 176 4.88 6.76 -24.17
C ARG A 176 3.90 7.92 -23.99
N ALA A 177 3.61 8.32 -22.75
CA ALA A 177 2.68 9.38 -22.42
C ALA A 177 3.19 10.78 -22.84
N PHE A 178 4.51 10.98 -22.90
CA PHE A 178 5.15 12.26 -23.23
C PHE A 178 5.81 12.31 -24.63
N ARG A 179 5.44 11.39 -25.52
CA ARG A 179 5.86 11.39 -26.93
C ARG A 179 4.81 11.96 -27.87
#